data_AF-A0A936IHG9-F1
#
_entry.id   AF-A0A936IHG9-F1
#
_cell.length_a   1.000
_cell.length_b   1.000
_cell.length_c   1.000
_cell.angle_alpha   90.00
_cell.angle_beta   90.00
_cell.angle_gamma   90.00
#
_symmetry.space_group_name_H-M   'P 1'
#
loop_
_entity.id
_entity.type
_entity.pdbx_description
1 polymer ?
#
loop_
_entity_poly.entity_id
_entity_poly.type
_entity_poly.pdbx_seq_one_letter_code
_entity_poly.pdbx_strand_id
1 'polypeptide(L)' 'MTISAIECVDAYEAIQIARENEDACAITIAGRRYATPRAEAERLERAGVEFAYLGEITRDDGKQCIVTVPVND' A
#
# COMPACT_ATOMS: atom_id res chain seq x y z
N MET A 1 16.29 -6.50 5.89
CA MET A 1 15.22 -7.14 5.11
C MET A 1 15.13 -6.42 3.78
N THR A 2 15.21 -7.13 2.67
CA THR A 2 15.01 -6.54 1.34
C THR A 2 13.53 -6.66 0.99
N ILE A 3 12.94 -5.60 0.46
CA ILE A 3 11.56 -5.62 -0.04
C ILE A 3 11.58 -5.43 -1.56
N SER A 4 10.77 -6.19 -2.29
CA SER A 4 10.59 -6.01 -3.72
C SER A 4 9.50 -4.99 -3.99
N ALA A 5 9.83 -3.70 -3.91
CA ALA A 5 8.86 -2.63 -4.04
C ALA A 5 9.44 -1.38 -4.72
N ILE A 6 8.55 -0.54 -5.24
CA ILE A 6 8.84 0.80 -5.75
C ILE A 6 8.49 1.79 -4.65
N GLU A 7 9.48 2.50 -4.11
CA GLU A 7 9.25 3.60 -3.16
C GLU A 7 8.62 4.80 -3.90
N CYS A 8 7.54 5.32 -3.35
CA CYS A 8 6.75 6.42 -3.92
C CYS A 8 6.80 7.64 -3.00
N VAL A 9 6.70 8.83 -3.59
CA VAL A 9 6.70 10.12 -2.90
C VAL A 9 5.47 10.26 -2.01
N ASP A 10 4.30 9.85 -2.52
CA ASP A 10 3.03 9.92 -1.81
C ASP A 10 2.17 8.66 -1.98
N ALA A 11 1.04 8.64 -1.26
CA ALA A 11 0.13 7.50 -1.28
C ALA A 11 -0.68 7.42 -2.59
N TYR A 12 -0.90 8.54 -3.27
CA TYR A 12 -1.61 8.54 -4.54
C TYR A 12 -0.76 7.87 -5.62
N GLU A 13 0.52 8.24 -5.71
CA GLU A 13 1.49 7.62 -6.62
C GLU A 13 1.59 6.11 -6.39
N ALA A 14 1.71 5.67 -5.12
CA ALA A 14 1.74 4.25 -4.79
C ALA A 14 0.48 3.50 -5.25
N ILE A 15 -0.70 4.10 -5.07
CA ILE A 15 -1.98 3.52 -5.51
C ILE A 15 -2.07 3.48 -7.04
N GLN A 16 -1.63 4.52 -7.75
CA GLN A 16 -1.65 4.54 -9.21
C GLN A 16 -0.73 3.47 -9.79
N ILE A 17 0.53 3.38 -9.33
CA ILE A 17 1.47 2.34 -9.77
C ILE A 17 0.91 0.95 -9.47
N ALA A 18 0.32 0.74 -8.29
CA ALA A 18 -0.30 -0.54 -7.95
C ALA A 18 -1.50 -0.90 -8.85
N ARG A 19 -2.24 0.09 -9.38
CA ARG A 19 -3.35 -0.14 -10.32
C ARG A 19 -2.87 -0.47 -11.73
N GLU A 20 -1.74 0.09 -12.15
CA GLU A 20 -1.13 -0.16 -13.45
C GLU A 20 -0.48 -1.55 -13.56
N ASN A 21 -0.20 -2.18 -12.42
CA ASN A 21 0.45 -3.49 -12.35
C ASN A 21 -0.53 -4.55 -11.85
N GLU A 22 -0.74 -5.60 -12.65
CA GLU A 22 -1.56 -6.75 -12.25
C GLU A 22 -0.98 -7.39 -10.98
N ASP A 23 -1.84 -7.70 -10.01
CA ASP A 23 -1.49 -8.25 -8.69
C ASP A 23 -0.53 -7.40 -7.82
N ALA A 24 -0.45 -6.09 -8.04
CA ALA A 24 0.21 -5.17 -7.12
C ALA A 24 -0.75 -4.60 -6.06
N CYS A 25 -0.17 -4.08 -4.98
CA CYS A 25 -0.86 -3.36 -3.93
C CYS A 25 -0.01 -2.19 -3.43
N ALA A 26 -0.68 -1.18 -2.89
CA ALA A 26 -0.03 -0.04 -2.28
C ALA A 26 -0.01 -0.24 -0.75
N ILE A 27 1.15 -0.03 -0.14
CA ILE A 27 1.34 -0.16 1.30
C ILE A 27 2.12 1.03 1.86
N THR A 28 2.03 1.23 3.17
CA THR A 28 2.88 2.14 3.93
C THR A 28 3.62 1.39 5.04
N ILE A 29 4.93 1.58 5.13
CA ILE A 29 5.80 1.01 6.17
C ILE A 29 6.59 2.16 6.78
N ALA A 30 6.51 2.34 8.10
CA ALA A 30 7.22 3.40 8.83
C ALA A 30 7.07 4.82 8.20
N GLY A 31 5.88 5.12 7.67
CA GLY A 31 5.56 6.41 7.04
C GLY A 31 6.03 6.58 5.60
N ARG A 32 6.66 5.57 4.99
CA ARG A 32 7.05 5.55 3.56
C ARG A 32 6.03 4.76 2.75
N ARG A 33 5.77 5.17 1.50
CA ARG A 33 4.78 4.53 0.62
C ARG A 33 5.46 3.68 -0.43
N TYR A 34 4.85 2.55 -0.73
CA TYR A 34 5.37 1.57 -1.64
C TYR A 34 4.28 1.01 -2.52
N ALA A 35 4.57 0.83 -3.81
CA ALA A 35 3.86 -0.11 -4.66
C ALA A 35 4.64 -1.43 -4.69
N THR A 36 3.98 -2.55 -4.38
CA THR A 36 4.62 -3.85 -4.21
C THR A 36 3.72 -4.97 -4.73
N PRO A 37 4.27 -6.10 -5.23
CA PRO A 37 3.46 -7.28 -5.53
C PRO A 37 2.68 -7.74 -4.30
N ARG A 38 1.45 -8.24 -4.48
CA ARG A 38 0.61 -8.75 -3.39
C ARG A 38 1.30 -9.88 -2.61
N ALA A 39 1.98 -10.78 -3.32
CA ALA A 39 2.75 -11.86 -2.71
C ALA A 39 3.85 -11.34 -1.74
N GLU A 40 4.41 -10.17 -2.03
CA GLU A 40 5.39 -9.54 -1.15
C GLU A 40 4.73 -8.94 0.09
N ALA A 41 3.57 -8.29 -0.05
CA ALA A 41 2.79 -7.81 1.10
C ALA A 41 2.34 -8.97 2.01
N GLU A 42 1.88 -10.09 1.45
CA GLU A 42 1.57 -11.31 2.22
C GLU A 42 2.79 -11.89 2.93
N ARG A 43 3.97 -11.82 2.30
CA ARG A 43 5.23 -12.25 2.95
C ARG A 43 5.56 -11.37 4.15
N LEU A 44 5.37 -10.05 4.04
CA LEU A 44 5.56 -9.11 5.13
C LEU A 44 4.57 -9.37 6.28
N GLU A 45 3.30 -9.59 5.93
CA GLU A 45 2.25 -9.92 6.89
C GLU A 45 2.58 -11.20 7.66
N ARG A 46 2.94 -12.29 6.97
CA ARG A 46 3.37 -13.55 7.59
C ARG A 46 4.64 -13.42 8.42
N ALA A 47 5.52 -12.47 8.08
CA ALA A 47 6.73 -12.19 8.83
C ALA A 47 6.47 -11.33 10.09
N GLY A 48 5.22 -10.93 10.35
CA GLY A 48 4.86 -10.09 11.50
C GLY A 48 5.35 -8.66 11.35
N VAL A 49 5.55 -8.19 10.12
CA VAL A 49 5.97 -6.81 9.87
C VAL A 49 4.74 -5.91 10.00
N GLU A 50 4.87 -4.83 10.76
CA GLU A 50 3.86 -3.78 10.87
C GLU A 50 3.85 -2.91 9.60
N PHE A 51 2.69 -2.86 8.93
CA PHE A 51 2.45 -1.98 7.80
C PHE A 51 0.96 -1.68 7.66
N ALA A 52 0.58 -0.83 6.71
CA ALA A 52 -0.83 -0.65 6.35
C ALA A 52 -1.03 -0.67 4.85
N TYR A 53 -2.13 -1.26 4.39
CA TYR A 53 -2.57 -1.14 3.01
C TYR A 53 -3.10 0.26 2.74
N LEU A 54 -2.77 0.82 1.58
CA LEU A 54 -3.27 2.08 1.08
C LEU A 54 -4.41 1.82 0.10
N GLY A 55 -5.55 2.46 0.35
CA GLY A 55 -6.71 2.41 -0.53
C GLY A 55 -7.20 3.80 -0.86
N GLU A 56 -7.98 3.91 -1.94
CA GLU A 56 -8.71 5.12 -2.29
C GLU A 56 -10.20 4.80 -2.27
N ILE A 57 -10.97 5.63 -1.57
CA ILE A 57 -12.43 5.56 -1.53
C ILE A 57 -13.03 6.89 -1.98
N THR A 58 -14.23 6.84 -2.53
CA THR A 58 -15.05 8.03 -2.77
C THR A 58 -16.01 8.18 -1.60
N ARG A 59 -15.99 9.34 -0.92
CA ARG A 59 -16.93 9.67 0.15
C ARG A 59 -18.31 10.05 -0.41
N ASP A 60 -19.31 10.10 0.47
CA ASP A 60 -20.68 10.50 0.12
C ASP A 60 -20.77 11.93 -0.47
N ASP A 61 -19.80 12.80 -0.18
CA ASP A 61 -19.69 14.14 -0.77
C ASP A 61 -18.98 14.17 -2.14
N GLY A 62 -18.70 13.00 -2.71
CA GLY A 62 -18.01 12.83 -3.99
C GLY A 62 -16.49 13.05 -3.94
N LYS A 63 -15.92 13.37 -2.76
CA LYS A 63 -14.47 13.56 -2.65
C LYS A 63 -13.74 12.23 -2.56
N GLN A 64 -12.63 12.12 -3.30
CA GLN A 64 -11.68 11.03 -3.16
C GLN A 64 -10.86 11.21 -1.88
N CYS A 65 -10.69 10.11 -1.15
CA CYS A 65 -9.92 10.08 0.08
C CYS A 65 -9.05 8.83 0.13
N ILE A 66 -7.82 9.02 0.59
CA ILE A 66 -6.90 7.92 0.86
C ILE A 66 -7.20 7.37 2.25
N VAL A 67 -7.30 6.05 2.36
CA VAL A 67 -7.51 5.32 3.59
C VAL A 67 -6.36 4.35 3.83
N THR A 68 -6.09 4.07 5.11
CA THR A 68 -5.08 3.12 5.56
C THR A 68 -5.76 1.98 6.31
N VAL A 69 -5.42 0.74 5.97
CA VAL A 69 -5.87 -0.45 6.72
C VAL A 69 -4.65 -1.10 7.38
N PRO A 70 -4.48 -0.98 8.71
CA PRO A 70 -3.31 -1.50 9.40
C PRO A 70 -3.29 -3.04 9.40
N VAL A 71 -2.09 -3.59 9.40
CA VAL A 71 -1.79 -5.03 9.44
C VAL A 71 -0.74 -5.25 10.52
N ASN A 72 -0.98 -6.25 11.39
CA ASN A 72 -0.14 -6.60 12.54
C ASN A 72 0.01 -5.46 13.57
N ASP A 73 -1.05 -4.69 13.81
CA ASP A 73 -1.14 -3.63 14.85
C ASP A 73 -1.28 -4.20 16.29
#